data_AF-B9F2V1-F1
#
_entry.id   AF-B9F2V1-F1
#
_cell.length_a   1.000
_cell.length_b   1.000
_cell.length_c   1.000
_cell.angle_alpha   90.00
_cell.angle_beta   90.00
_cell.angle_gamma   90.00
#
_symmetry.space_group_name_H-M   'P 1'
#
loop_
_entity.id
_entity.type
_entity.pdbx_description
1 polymer ?
#
loop_
_entity_poly.entity_id
_entity_poly.type
_entity_poly.pdbx_seq_one_letter_code
_entity_poly.pdbx_strand_id
1 'polypeptide(L)'
;MPEEDVRAIASTPLWRALNHGGRTVFLDENPFYVAHVEGALPGLEAYDVSYATAVREFPDLLDAARAAQSADCRPVQNLLFSDCRLAINDLPNQLYDVSWDVILVDGPSGFTEGSPGRMSAIFSAAVMARTKGSETEVLVHDYQREVEIACAREFLCPENRVEATATPSLGHFLVRGGAAANRDAFCGGSCGATTKKAN
;
A
#
# COMPACT_ATOMS: atom_id res chain seq x y z
N MET A 1 21.18 -13.64 12.31
CA MET A 1 20.06 -13.19 11.48
C MET A 1 18.84 -13.18 12.38
N PRO A 2 18.19 -12.03 12.61
CA PRO A 2 16.92 -11.94 13.32
C PRO A 2 15.89 -12.93 12.75
N GLU A 3 14.96 -13.44 13.57
CA GLU A 3 13.93 -14.39 13.12
C GLU A 3 12.99 -13.83 12.03
N GLU A 4 12.87 -12.50 11.96
CA GLU A 4 12.03 -11.79 10.98
C GLU A 4 12.64 -11.83 9.58
N ASP A 5 13.95 -11.62 9.45
CA ASP A 5 14.69 -11.80 8.19
C ASP A 5 14.52 -13.25 7.67
N VAL A 6 14.49 -14.25 8.58
CA VAL A 6 14.25 -15.66 8.21
C VAL A 6 12.82 -15.90 7.69
N ARG A 7 11.81 -15.22 8.24
CA ARG A 7 10.42 -15.33 7.78
C ARG A 7 10.20 -14.63 6.44
N ALA A 8 10.80 -13.46 6.22
CA ALA A 8 10.74 -12.75 4.95
C ALA A 8 11.43 -13.56 3.82
N ILE A 9 12.56 -14.22 4.13
CA ILE A 9 13.25 -15.14 3.19
C ILE A 9 12.32 -16.27 2.73
N ALA A 10 11.40 -16.73 3.58
CA ALA A 10 10.50 -17.84 3.23
C ALA A 10 9.31 -17.41 2.35
N SER A 11 8.83 -16.17 2.47
CA SER A 11 7.66 -15.69 1.72
C SER A 11 8.02 -15.21 0.31
N THR A 12 9.22 -14.68 0.09
CA THR A 12 9.66 -14.15 -1.21
C THR A 12 9.65 -15.20 -2.35
N PRO A 13 10.19 -16.42 -2.17
CA PRO A 13 10.07 -17.48 -3.17
C PRO A 13 8.63 -17.89 -3.49
N LEU A 14 7.74 -17.87 -2.48
CA LEU A 14 6.33 -18.21 -2.66
C LEU A 14 5.64 -17.21 -3.59
N TRP A 15 5.77 -15.92 -3.31
CA TRP A 15 5.14 -14.87 -4.13
C TRP A 15 5.68 -14.84 -5.56
N ARG A 16 6.98 -15.12 -5.75
CA ARG A 16 7.56 -15.29 -7.08
C ARG A 16 6.97 -16.49 -7.82
N ALA A 17 6.78 -17.62 -7.15
CA ALA A 17 6.23 -18.82 -7.76
C ALA A 17 4.74 -18.65 -8.13
N LEU A 18 3.96 -17.92 -7.33
CA LEU A 18 2.56 -17.63 -7.60
C LEU A 18 2.37 -16.78 -8.87
N ASN A 19 3.28 -15.86 -9.14
CA ASN A 19 3.24 -15.01 -10.34
C ASN A 19 4.11 -15.59 -11.48
N HIS A 20 4.02 -16.90 -11.73
CA HIS A 20 4.84 -17.55 -12.73
C HIS A 20 4.65 -16.95 -14.13
N GLY A 21 5.73 -16.42 -14.71
CA GLY A 21 5.72 -15.76 -16.02
C GLY A 21 5.31 -14.28 -16.01
N GLY A 22 4.93 -13.74 -14.84
CA GLY A 22 4.73 -12.32 -14.62
C GLY A 22 5.98 -11.61 -14.10
N ARG A 23 5.86 -10.30 -13.85
CA ARG A 23 6.87 -9.49 -13.18
C ARG A 23 6.49 -9.33 -11.71
N THR A 24 7.38 -9.71 -10.80
CA THR A 24 7.22 -9.49 -9.36
C THR A 24 8.37 -8.62 -8.87
N VAL A 25 8.03 -7.54 -8.16
CA VAL A 25 9.00 -6.62 -7.55
C VAL A 25 8.80 -6.63 -6.05
N PHE A 26 9.89 -6.78 -5.30
CA PHE A 26 9.89 -6.74 -3.84
C PHE A 26 10.45 -5.42 -3.35
N LEU A 27 9.80 -4.83 -2.36
CA LEU A 27 10.22 -3.58 -1.72
C LEU A 27 10.34 -3.86 -0.22
N ASP A 28 11.49 -3.53 0.39
CA ASP A 28 11.74 -3.82 1.80
C ASP A 28 12.56 -2.70 2.46
N GLU A 29 12.32 -2.41 3.74
CA GLU A 29 13.10 -1.40 4.47
C GLU A 29 14.54 -1.83 4.82
N ASN A 30 14.86 -3.13 4.78
CA ASN A 30 16.15 -3.66 5.18
C ASN A 30 17.06 -3.92 3.96
N PRO A 31 18.07 -3.07 3.70
CA PRO A 31 18.95 -3.23 2.55
C PRO A 31 19.80 -4.51 2.61
N PHE A 32 20.08 -5.03 3.81
CA PHE A 32 20.78 -6.31 3.94
C PHE A 32 19.91 -7.48 3.51
N TYR A 33 18.62 -7.42 3.80
CA TYR A 33 17.66 -8.42 3.36
C TYR A 33 17.52 -8.41 1.83
N VAL A 34 17.36 -7.22 1.23
CA VAL A 34 17.31 -7.04 -0.24
C VAL A 34 18.54 -7.65 -0.90
N ALA A 35 19.75 -7.26 -0.48
CA ALA A 35 20.99 -7.79 -1.03
C ALA A 35 21.12 -9.31 -0.85
N HIS A 36 20.61 -9.85 0.26
CA HIS A 36 20.62 -11.29 0.51
C HIS A 36 19.69 -12.05 -0.44
N VAL A 37 18.44 -11.60 -0.60
CA VAL A 37 17.47 -12.30 -1.45
C VAL A 37 17.84 -12.22 -2.94
N GLU A 38 18.40 -11.10 -3.40
CA GLU A 38 18.91 -10.99 -4.76
C GLU A 38 20.06 -11.97 -5.03
N GLY A 39 20.98 -12.13 -4.08
CA GLY A 39 22.06 -13.10 -4.17
C GLY A 39 21.59 -14.56 -4.12
N ALA A 40 20.54 -14.85 -3.35
CA ALA A 40 19.98 -16.19 -3.20
C ALA A 40 19.06 -16.60 -4.36
N LEU A 41 18.38 -15.64 -4.99
CA LEU A 41 17.34 -15.88 -6.00
C LEU A 41 17.66 -15.12 -7.30
N PRO A 42 18.50 -15.68 -8.21
CA PRO A 42 18.84 -15.02 -9.45
C PRO A 42 17.63 -14.56 -10.26
N GLY A 43 17.68 -13.32 -10.76
CA GLY A 43 16.60 -12.69 -11.52
C GLY A 43 15.39 -12.26 -10.69
N LEU A 44 15.48 -12.25 -9.36
CA LEU A 44 14.55 -11.52 -8.50
C LEU A 44 14.78 -10.02 -8.69
N GLU A 45 13.71 -9.24 -8.78
CA GLU A 45 13.76 -7.78 -8.77
C GLU A 45 13.36 -7.30 -7.36
N ALA A 46 14.29 -6.71 -6.62
CA ALA A 46 14.06 -6.23 -5.26
C ALA A 46 14.75 -4.87 -5.04
N TYR A 47 14.16 -4.00 -4.24
CA TYR A 47 14.72 -2.69 -3.91
C TYR A 47 14.51 -2.37 -2.44
N ASP A 48 15.49 -1.69 -1.83
CA ASP A 48 15.30 -1.10 -0.51
C ASP A 48 14.51 0.21 -0.59
N VAL A 49 13.68 0.46 0.41
CA VAL A 49 12.81 1.65 0.49
C VAL A 49 12.96 2.32 1.85
N SER A 50 13.13 3.64 1.87
CA SER A 50 13.26 4.39 3.10
C SER A 50 11.90 4.97 3.55
N TYR A 51 11.40 4.50 4.69
CA TYR A 51 10.20 5.04 5.30
C TYR A 51 10.54 6.15 6.30
N ALA A 52 10.18 7.39 5.97
CA ALA A 52 10.46 8.57 6.80
C ALA A 52 9.46 8.82 7.95
N THR A 53 8.43 7.99 8.08
CA THR A 53 7.34 8.12 9.07
C THR A 53 7.50 7.11 10.20
N ALA A 54 7.01 7.42 11.40
CA ALA A 54 6.89 6.49 12.52
C ALA A 54 5.43 6.23 12.92
N VAL A 55 5.13 5.06 13.49
CA VAL A 55 3.78 4.66 13.94
C VAL A 55 3.13 5.72 14.84
N ARG A 56 3.88 6.32 15.78
CA ARG A 56 3.37 7.37 16.68
C ARG A 56 2.87 8.63 15.97
N GLU A 57 3.34 8.90 14.75
CA GLU A 57 2.99 10.08 13.97
C GLU A 57 1.72 9.87 13.13
N PHE A 58 1.17 8.65 13.12
CA PHE A 58 0.04 8.28 12.27
C PHE A 58 -1.16 9.24 12.36
N PRO A 59 -1.65 9.65 13.55
CA PRO A 59 -2.79 10.56 13.63
C PRO A 59 -2.53 11.89 12.90
N ASP A 60 -1.38 12.51 13.17
CA ASP A 60 -0.99 13.80 12.58
C ASP A 60 -0.72 13.70 11.07
N LEU A 61 -0.17 12.56 10.63
CA LEU A 61 0.07 12.27 9.21
C LEU A 61 -1.24 12.12 8.45
N LEU A 62 -2.23 11.43 9.03
CA LEU A 62 -3.54 11.24 8.42
C LEU A 62 -4.29 12.57 8.29
N ASP A 63 -4.29 13.38 9.35
CA ASP A 63 -4.95 14.69 9.34
C ASP A 63 -4.29 15.66 8.36
N ALA A 64 -2.96 15.65 8.26
CA ALA A 64 -2.26 16.43 7.25
C ALA A 64 -2.54 15.95 5.82
N ALA A 65 -2.64 14.64 5.60
CA ALA A 65 -2.98 14.09 4.29
C ALA A 65 -4.38 14.50 3.85
N ARG A 66 -5.36 14.49 4.77
CA ARG A 66 -6.72 15.01 4.54
C ARG A 66 -6.71 16.49 4.18
N ALA A 67 -5.99 17.30 4.96
CA ALA A 67 -5.88 18.74 4.71
C ALA A 67 -5.22 19.05 3.34
N ALA A 68 -4.28 18.21 2.91
CA ALA A 68 -3.55 18.35 1.66
C ALA A 68 -4.19 17.58 0.47
N GLN A 69 -5.39 16.99 0.62
CA GLN A 69 -5.95 16.11 -0.42
C GLN A 69 -6.18 16.83 -1.76
N SER A 70 -6.43 18.13 -1.72
CA SER A 70 -6.67 18.97 -2.90
C SER A 70 -5.39 19.59 -3.47
N ALA A 71 -4.24 19.31 -2.85
CA ALA A 71 -2.93 19.84 -3.22
C ALA A 71 -1.90 18.71 -3.31
N ASP A 72 -1.15 18.46 -2.23
CA ASP A 72 0.05 17.61 -2.29
C ASP A 72 -0.25 16.12 -2.11
N CYS A 73 -1.37 15.75 -1.47
CA CYS A 73 -1.75 14.37 -1.18
C CYS A 73 -2.96 13.92 -2.02
N ARG A 74 -2.91 14.09 -3.35
CA ARG A 74 -4.04 13.79 -4.24
C ARG A 74 -4.18 12.28 -4.54
N PRO A 75 -5.40 11.79 -4.84
CA PRO A 75 -5.64 10.39 -5.22
C PRO A 75 -4.93 9.96 -6.51
N VAL A 76 -4.77 10.88 -7.47
CA VAL A 76 -4.08 10.66 -8.73
C VAL A 76 -2.97 11.69 -8.86
N GLN A 77 -1.73 11.26 -8.71
CA GLN A 77 -0.57 12.13 -8.73
C GLN A 77 0.73 11.40 -9.09
N ASN A 78 1.76 12.19 -9.40
CA ASN A 78 3.10 11.66 -9.60
C ASN A 78 3.82 11.57 -8.24
N LEU A 79 3.98 10.36 -7.72
CA LEU A 79 4.64 10.11 -6.44
C LEU A 79 6.12 10.51 -6.43
N LEU A 80 6.82 10.42 -7.57
CA LEU A 80 8.24 10.79 -7.69
C LEU A 80 8.50 12.27 -7.33
N PHE A 81 7.53 13.14 -7.56
CA PHE A 81 7.62 14.58 -7.29
C PHE A 81 6.57 15.05 -6.29
N SER A 82 6.07 14.14 -5.46
CA SER A 82 5.03 14.46 -4.47
C SER A 82 5.65 15.05 -3.21
N ASP A 83 5.11 16.18 -2.76
CA ASP A 83 5.44 16.80 -1.46
C ASP A 83 4.59 16.22 -0.30
N CYS A 84 3.66 15.30 -0.57
CA CYS A 84 2.93 14.59 0.47
C CYS A 84 3.89 13.81 1.38
N ARG A 85 3.79 14.03 2.70
CA ARG A 85 4.61 13.32 3.71
C ARG A 85 4.44 11.79 3.71
N LEU A 86 3.35 11.29 3.11
CA LEU A 86 3.06 9.85 2.98
C LEU A 86 3.53 9.26 1.65
N ALA A 87 4.03 10.06 0.71
CA ALA A 87 4.47 9.55 -0.58
C ALA A 87 5.84 8.88 -0.47
N ILE A 88 5.95 7.67 -1.00
CA ILE A 88 7.23 7.00 -1.22
C ILE A 88 7.76 7.49 -2.57
N ASN A 89 8.77 8.38 -2.54
CA ASN A 89 9.31 9.09 -3.70
C ASN A 89 10.73 8.63 -4.11
N ASP A 90 11.25 7.58 -3.47
CA ASP A 90 12.59 7.04 -3.65
C ASP A 90 12.61 5.70 -4.43
N LEU A 91 11.49 5.28 -5.03
CA LEU A 91 11.45 4.08 -5.87
C LEU A 91 12.16 4.32 -7.22
N PRO A 92 12.71 3.27 -7.85
CA PRO A 92 13.16 3.37 -9.24
C PRO A 92 12.05 3.92 -10.14
N ASN A 93 12.37 4.96 -10.93
CA ASN A 93 11.41 5.73 -11.73
C ASN A 93 10.42 4.87 -12.54
N GLN A 94 10.91 3.74 -13.07
CA GLN A 94 10.12 2.83 -13.88
C GLN A 94 8.94 2.22 -13.12
N LEU A 95 9.03 2.04 -11.80
CA LEU A 95 7.99 1.41 -10.99
C LEU A 95 6.74 2.30 -10.83
N TYR A 96 6.88 3.62 -10.90
CA TYR A 96 5.75 4.56 -10.90
C TYR A 96 4.92 4.50 -12.19
N ASP A 97 5.49 3.99 -13.28
CA ASP A 97 4.84 3.90 -14.58
C ASP A 97 4.20 2.53 -14.86
N VAL A 98 4.40 1.55 -13.98
CA VAL A 98 3.81 0.21 -14.11
C VAL A 98 2.32 0.24 -13.74
N SER A 99 1.48 -0.36 -14.58
CA SER A 99 0.11 -0.73 -14.23
C SER A 99 0.12 -2.05 -13.46
N TRP A 100 0.09 -1.99 -12.13
CA TRP A 100 0.12 -3.17 -11.28
C TRP A 100 -1.24 -3.86 -11.27
N ASP A 101 -1.26 -5.18 -11.49
CA ASP A 101 -2.47 -5.99 -11.30
C ASP A 101 -2.74 -6.22 -9.81
N VAL A 102 -1.68 -6.45 -9.02
CA VAL A 102 -1.74 -6.72 -7.58
C VAL A 102 -0.65 -5.93 -6.85
N ILE A 103 -1.01 -5.32 -5.71
CA ILE A 103 -0.07 -4.70 -4.77
C ILE A 103 -0.33 -5.31 -3.38
N LEU A 104 0.69 -5.95 -2.79
CA LEU A 104 0.64 -6.47 -1.43
C LEU A 104 1.43 -5.55 -0.49
N VAL A 105 0.73 -5.00 0.50
CA VAL A 105 1.29 -4.16 1.56
C VAL A 105 1.49 -5.01 2.81
N ASP A 106 2.69 -5.56 2.94
CA ASP A 106 3.13 -6.39 4.09
C ASP A 106 4.35 -5.80 4.83
N GLY A 107 4.84 -4.64 4.39
CA GLY A 107 5.88 -3.88 5.07
C GLY A 107 5.51 -2.39 5.13
N PRO A 108 6.16 -1.60 6.00
CA PRO A 108 7.16 -2.01 7.00
C PRO A 108 6.53 -2.68 8.24
N SER A 109 7.38 -3.21 9.13
CA SER A 109 6.97 -4.01 10.31
C SER A 109 5.97 -3.32 11.26
N GLY A 110 6.20 -2.05 11.62
CA GLY A 110 5.25 -1.22 12.37
C GLY A 110 4.90 -1.70 13.79
N PHE A 111 5.75 -2.52 14.44
CA PHE A 111 5.43 -3.11 15.75
C PHE A 111 5.68 -2.19 16.95
N THR A 112 6.47 -1.12 16.77
CA THR A 112 6.78 -0.17 17.86
C THR A 112 6.44 1.26 17.43
N GLU A 113 6.14 2.12 18.41
CA GLU A 113 5.79 3.52 18.17
C GLU A 113 6.86 4.30 17.37
N GLY A 114 8.13 3.94 17.53
CA GLY A 114 9.25 4.55 16.83
C GLY A 114 9.63 3.89 15.50
N SER A 115 9.07 2.72 15.19
CA SER A 115 9.32 2.03 13.92
C SER A 115 8.48 2.62 12.80
N PRO A 116 8.89 2.47 11.53
CA PRO A 116 8.06 2.83 10.41
C PRO A 116 6.75 2.05 10.35
N GLY A 117 5.65 2.75 10.09
CA GLY A 117 4.32 2.17 9.93
C GLY A 117 3.90 2.09 8.45
N ARG A 118 2.85 1.31 8.17
CA ARG A 118 2.33 1.05 6.81
C ARG A 118 1.59 2.24 6.18
N MET A 119 1.57 3.41 6.80
CA MET A 119 0.86 4.60 6.28
C MET A 119 1.33 4.97 4.86
N SER A 120 2.63 5.14 4.67
CA SER A 120 3.19 5.55 3.38
C SER A 120 3.06 4.46 2.32
N ALA A 121 3.16 3.19 2.71
CA ALA A 121 2.94 2.04 1.83
C ALA A 121 1.48 1.98 1.34
N ILE A 122 0.51 2.12 2.24
CA ILE A 122 -0.93 2.11 1.89
C ILE A 122 -1.28 3.33 1.02
N PHE A 123 -0.79 4.52 1.37
CA PHE A 123 -1.01 5.73 0.58
C PHE A 123 -0.43 5.59 -0.84
N SER A 124 0.83 5.16 -0.96
CA SER A 124 1.49 5.01 -2.25
C SER A 124 0.81 3.93 -3.10
N ALA A 125 0.43 2.79 -2.50
CA ALA A 125 -0.35 1.75 -3.18
C ALA A 125 -1.69 2.28 -3.70
N ALA A 126 -2.41 3.06 -2.89
CA ALA A 126 -3.68 3.67 -3.26
C ALA A 126 -3.55 4.66 -4.43
N VAL A 127 -2.47 5.45 -4.47
CA VAL A 127 -2.18 6.39 -5.57
C VAL A 127 -1.74 5.65 -6.83
N MET A 128 -0.85 4.65 -6.71
CA MET A 128 -0.38 3.87 -7.85
C MET A 128 -1.53 3.11 -8.53
N ALA A 129 -2.38 2.45 -7.74
CA ALA A 129 -3.57 1.76 -8.21
C ALA A 129 -4.59 2.66 -8.93
N ARG A 130 -4.65 3.96 -8.56
CA ARG A 130 -5.53 4.93 -9.22
C ARG A 130 -4.90 5.60 -10.44
N THR A 131 -3.58 5.79 -10.41
CA THR A 131 -2.87 6.57 -11.42
C THR A 131 -2.64 5.77 -12.70
N LYS A 132 -2.39 4.47 -12.58
CA LYS A 132 -2.10 3.56 -13.70
C LYS A 132 -3.08 2.39 -13.71
N GLY A 133 -3.19 1.71 -14.85
CA GLY A 133 -4.08 0.55 -15.01
C GLY A 133 -5.57 0.92 -15.00
N SER A 134 -6.41 -0.09 -15.24
CA SER A 134 -7.87 0.03 -15.13
C SER A 134 -8.37 -0.43 -13.77
N GLU A 135 -7.82 -1.53 -13.25
CA GLU A 135 -8.16 -2.12 -11.97
C GLU A 135 -6.90 -2.73 -11.34
N THR A 136 -6.74 -2.57 -10.03
CA THR A 136 -5.63 -3.13 -9.24
C THR A 136 -6.18 -3.72 -7.95
N GLU A 137 -5.79 -4.95 -7.62
CA GLU A 137 -6.06 -5.55 -6.32
C GLU A 137 -5.01 -5.09 -5.31
N VAL A 138 -5.45 -4.40 -4.26
CA VAL A 138 -4.59 -3.99 -3.15
C VAL A 138 -4.90 -4.87 -1.94
N LEU A 139 -3.90 -5.61 -1.49
CA LEU A 139 -3.94 -6.50 -0.33
C LEU A 139 -3.15 -5.86 0.80
N VAL A 140 -3.78 -5.65 1.96
CA VAL A 140 -3.15 -5.06 3.15
C VAL A 140 -3.08 -6.13 4.23
N HIS A 141 -1.87 -6.55 4.58
CA HIS A 141 -1.66 -7.50 5.67
C HIS A 141 -1.87 -6.81 7.03
N ASP A 142 -2.05 -7.60 8.09
CA ASP A 142 -2.38 -7.16 9.46
C ASP A 142 -3.54 -6.16 9.55
N TYR A 143 -4.59 -6.39 8.76
CA TYR A 143 -5.80 -5.57 8.69
C TYR A 143 -6.71 -5.63 9.93
N GLN A 144 -6.12 -5.92 11.08
CA GLN A 144 -6.68 -5.82 12.42
C GLN A 144 -6.03 -4.70 13.24
N ARG A 145 -4.92 -4.13 12.76
CA ARG A 145 -4.19 -3.03 13.42
C ARG A 145 -4.80 -1.67 13.06
N GLU A 146 -4.72 -0.73 14.00
CA GLU A 146 -5.39 0.58 13.89
C GLU A 146 -4.90 1.40 12.70
N VAL A 147 -3.58 1.46 12.50
CA VAL A 147 -2.94 2.21 11.41
C VAL A 147 -3.44 1.72 10.05
N GLU A 148 -3.44 0.41 9.83
CA GLU A 148 -3.85 -0.24 8.58
C GLU A 148 -5.33 -0.03 8.33
N ILE A 149 -6.18 -0.24 9.34
CA ILE A 149 -7.63 -0.04 9.22
C ILE A 149 -7.92 1.41 8.84
N ALA A 150 -7.32 2.37 9.52
CA ALA A 150 -7.62 3.78 9.31
C ALA A 150 -7.03 4.31 8.00
N CYS A 151 -5.80 3.95 7.64
CA CYS A 151 -5.21 4.32 6.35
C CYS A 151 -5.94 3.69 5.17
N ALA A 152 -6.33 2.40 5.26
CA ALA A 152 -7.07 1.78 4.17
C ALA A 152 -8.47 2.38 4.02
N ARG A 153 -9.16 2.70 5.12
CA ARG A 153 -10.45 3.40 5.07
C ARG A 153 -10.33 4.77 4.41
N GLU A 154 -9.24 5.49 4.66
CA GLU A 154 -9.00 6.80 4.07
C GLU A 154 -8.62 6.73 2.59
N PHE A 155 -7.67 5.86 2.24
CA PHE A 155 -7.03 5.89 0.91
C PHE A 155 -7.50 4.78 -0.03
N LEU A 156 -7.85 3.60 0.48
CA LEU A 156 -8.34 2.47 -0.33
C LEU A 156 -9.87 2.42 -0.38
N CYS A 157 -10.53 3.03 0.60
CA CYS A 157 -11.97 3.26 0.70
C CYS A 157 -12.81 2.01 0.97
N PRO A 158 -13.75 2.06 1.94
CA PRO A 158 -14.60 0.91 2.28
C PRO A 158 -15.39 0.35 1.10
N GLU A 159 -15.83 1.20 0.17
CA GLU A 159 -16.60 0.82 -1.01
C GLU A 159 -15.84 -0.07 -2.00
N ASN A 160 -14.50 -0.05 -1.96
CA ASN A 160 -13.65 -0.89 -2.79
C ASN A 160 -13.35 -2.24 -2.12
N ARG A 161 -13.78 -2.46 -0.87
CA ARG A 161 -13.44 -3.66 -0.09
C ARG A 161 -14.19 -4.89 -0.61
N VAL A 162 -13.46 -5.98 -0.83
CA VAL A 162 -14.01 -7.26 -1.27
C VAL A 162 -14.41 -8.09 -0.03
N GLU A 163 -15.72 -8.20 0.22
CA GLU A 163 -16.28 -8.87 1.41
C GLU A 163 -15.99 -10.38 1.49
N ALA A 164 -15.65 -11.02 0.37
CA ALA A 164 -15.45 -12.47 0.27
C ALA A 164 -14.14 -12.99 0.89
N THR A 165 -13.33 -12.13 1.52
CA THR A 165 -12.04 -12.54 2.08
C THR A 165 -12.25 -13.21 3.44
N ALA A 166 -12.05 -14.53 3.51
CA ALA A 166 -12.26 -15.34 4.71
C ALA A 166 -11.23 -15.10 5.83
N THR A 167 -10.18 -14.32 5.56
CA THR A 167 -9.08 -14.05 6.48
C THR A 167 -9.23 -12.67 7.11
N PRO A 168 -9.57 -12.56 8.41
CA PRO A 168 -9.80 -11.26 9.06
C PRO A 168 -8.57 -10.34 9.06
N SER A 169 -7.37 -10.92 9.00
CA SER A 169 -6.10 -10.18 9.02
C SER A 169 -5.65 -9.66 7.65
N LEU A 170 -6.43 -9.89 6.59
CA LEU A 170 -6.09 -9.44 5.25
C LEU A 170 -7.21 -8.54 4.71
N GLY A 171 -6.89 -7.27 4.46
CA GLY A 171 -7.76 -6.34 3.77
C GLY A 171 -7.60 -6.49 2.27
N HIS A 172 -8.67 -6.84 1.55
CA HIS A 172 -8.65 -6.92 0.09
C HIS A 172 -9.51 -5.81 -0.51
N PHE A 173 -8.92 -4.99 -1.38
CA PHE A 173 -9.55 -3.87 -2.06
C PHE A 173 -9.34 -3.97 -3.57
N LEU A 174 -10.43 -3.83 -4.34
CA LEU A 174 -10.36 -3.69 -5.79
C LEU A 174 -10.46 -2.20 -6.15
N VAL A 175 -9.34 -1.59 -6.51
CA VAL A 175 -9.27 -0.14 -6.79
C VAL A 175 -9.33 0.08 -8.30
N ARG A 176 -10.24 0.96 -8.74
CA ARG A 176 -10.36 1.35 -10.15
C ARG A 176 -9.47 2.55 -10.47
N GLY A 177 -8.65 2.39 -11.50
CA GLY A 177 -7.65 3.35 -11.95
C GLY A 177 -7.98 4.02 -13.28
N GLY A 178 -7.03 4.84 -13.74
CA GLY A 178 -7.04 5.42 -15.07
C GLY A 178 -8.21 6.38 -15.29
N ALA A 179 -8.97 6.17 -16.38
CA ALA A 179 -10.09 7.03 -16.75
C ALA A 179 -11.27 6.97 -15.75
N ALA A 180 -11.36 5.90 -14.95
CA ALA A 180 -12.43 5.71 -13.98
C ALA A 180 -12.08 6.27 -12.59
N ALA A 181 -10.82 6.65 -12.35
CA ALA A 181 -10.38 7.13 -11.04
C ALA A 181 -10.93 8.54 -10.74
N ASN A 182 -11.47 8.71 -9.53
CA ASN A 182 -11.78 10.04 -8.99
C ASN A 182 -10.46 10.77 -8.67
N ARG A 183 -10.27 11.96 -9.26
CA ARG A 183 -9.04 12.75 -9.11
C ARG A 183 -9.09 13.73 -7.94
N ASP A 184 -10.29 14.00 -7.41
CA ASP A 184 -10.54 15.05 -6.43
C ASP A 184 -10.64 14.51 -4.99
N ALA A 185 -11.01 13.23 -4.84
CA ALA A 185 -11.14 12.57 -3.55
C ALA A 185 -10.82 11.08 -3.65
N PHE A 186 -10.27 10.50 -2.56
CA PHE A 186 -9.97 9.07 -2.50
C PHE A 186 -11.26 8.24 -2.52
N CYS A 187 -12.22 8.62 -1.69
CA CYS A 187 -13.47 7.90 -1.47
C CYS A 187 -14.66 8.72 -1.97
N GLY A 188 -15.62 8.04 -2.60
CA GLY A 188 -16.88 8.66 -3.01
C GLY A 188 -17.72 8.90 -1.75
N GLY A 189 -18.02 10.15 -1.42
CA GLY A 189 -18.82 10.47 -0.24
C GLY A 189 -20.22 9.86 -0.27
N SER A 190 -20.35 8.60 0.15
CA SER A 190 -21.59 7.97 0.59
C SER A 190 -21.29 6.75 1.46
N CYS A 191 -21.04 6.98 2.75
CA CYS A 191 -21.46 6.00 3.74
C CYS A 191 -23.00 6.11 3.80
N GLY A 192 -23.69 5.31 3.00
CA GLY A 192 -25.14 5.33 2.92
C GLY A 192 -25.77 5.01 4.27
N ALA A 193 -26.35 6.02 4.91
CA ALA A 193 -27.33 5.83 5.96
C ALA A 193 -28.57 5.16 5.35
N THR A 194 -28.64 3.83 5.40
CA THR A 194 -29.90 3.12 5.17
C THR A 194 -30.78 3.29 6.39
N THR A 195 -31.56 4.38 6.41
CA THR A 195 -32.75 4.48 7.25
C THR A 195 -33.72 3.39 6.82
N LYS A 196 -33.78 2.32 7.63
CA LYS A 196 -34.84 1.32 7.58
C LYS A 196 -36.16 2.04 7.83
N LYS A 197 -36.95 2.29 6.78
CA LYS A 197 -38.38 2.59 6.94
C LYS A 197 -39.05 1.31 7.43
N ALA A 198 -39.43 1.30 8.71
CA ALA A 198 -40.40 0.36 9.23
C ALA A 198 -41.77 0.70 8.62
N ASN A 199 -42.39 -0.28 7.98
CA ASN A 199 -43.82 -0.32 7.69
C ASN A 199 -44.43 -1.34 8.65
#